data_AF-A0A1Q6XY09-F1
#
_entry.id   AF-A0A1Q6XY09-F1
#
_cell.length_a   1.000
_cell.length_b   1.000
_cell.length_c   1.000
_cell.angle_alpha   90.00
_cell.angle_beta   90.00
_cell.angle_gamma   90.00
#
_symmetry.space_group_name_H-M   'P 1'
#
loop_
_entity.id
_entity.type
_entity.pdbx_description
1 polymer ?
#
loop_
_entity_poly.entity_id
_entity_poly.type
_entity_poly.pdbx_seq_one_letter_code
_entity_poly.pdbx_strand_id
1 'polypeptide(L)'
;MAQSLAAANIFHAGAFRWVLQELFLWRLRREKMRVVMLTLDTMVMDNDEALQREGCDPTYKKVKGFQPLHLIWEGKIVDAIFRRGKRHSNYGRDVEKMIRLRPVKLLD
;
A
#
# COMPACT_ATOMS: atom_id res chain seq x y z
N MET A 1 -24.17 20.60 -16.22
CA MET A 1 -22.76 20.91 -15.91
C MET A 1 -22.22 19.87 -14.96
N ALA A 2 -21.76 18.73 -15.47
CA ALA A 2 -21.04 17.75 -14.68
C ALA A 2 -19.65 17.66 -15.31
N GLN A 3 -18.74 18.51 -14.84
CA GLN A 3 -17.32 18.32 -15.14
C GLN A 3 -16.96 16.97 -14.52
N SER A 4 -16.70 15.98 -15.38
CA SER A 4 -16.13 14.72 -14.97
C SER A 4 -14.85 15.02 -14.19
N LEU A 5 -14.89 14.81 -12.88
CA LEU A 5 -13.70 14.79 -12.04
C LEU A 5 -12.89 13.54 -12.38
N ALA A 6 -12.26 13.55 -13.56
CA ALA A 6 -11.09 12.74 -13.87
C ALA A 6 -9.86 13.18 -13.03
N ALA A 7 -10.08 13.81 -11.87
CA ALA A 7 -9.11 14.69 -11.22
C ALA A 7 -9.02 14.51 -9.69
N ALA A 8 -9.50 13.38 -9.15
CA ALA A 8 -8.81 12.81 -8.00
C ALA A 8 -7.72 11.90 -8.56
N ASN A 9 -6.64 12.51 -9.02
CA ASN A 9 -5.39 11.84 -9.33
C ASN A 9 -5.02 10.98 -8.09
N ILE A 10 -5.23 9.66 -8.18
CA ILE A 10 -4.75 8.61 -7.25
C ILE A 10 -3.19 8.55 -7.28
N PHE A 11 -2.54 9.66 -7.62
CA PHE A 11 -1.17 9.82 -8.06
C PHE A 11 -0.20 10.35 -7.00
N HIS A 12 -0.54 10.25 -5.71
CA HIS A 12 0.46 10.49 -4.64
C HIS A 12 0.79 9.24 -3.81
N ALA A 13 0.09 8.11 -3.99
CA ALA A 13 0.45 6.85 -3.32
C ALA A 13 1.85 6.35 -3.73
N GLY A 14 2.28 6.61 -4.97
CA GLY A 14 3.60 6.23 -5.46
C GLY A 14 4.75 6.92 -4.71
N ALA A 15 4.60 8.22 -4.41
CA ALA A 15 5.59 8.98 -3.64
C ALA A 15 5.68 8.46 -2.20
N PHE A 16 4.54 8.19 -1.56
CA PHE A 16 4.51 7.64 -0.21
C PHE A 16 5.16 6.25 -0.13
N ARG A 17 4.82 5.36 -1.08
CA ARG A 17 5.47 4.04 -1.19
C ARG A 17 6.97 4.16 -1.39
N TRP A 18 7.41 5.09 -2.23
CA TRP A 18 8.83 5.33 -2.44
C TRP A 18 9.53 5.75 -1.15
N VAL A 19 8.98 6.72 -0.40
CA VAL A 19 9.56 7.15 0.89
C VAL A 19 9.68 5.98 1.87
N LEU A 20 8.63 5.17 2.03
CA LEU A 20 8.67 4.00 2.92
C LEU A 20 9.74 2.98 2.49
N GLN A 21 9.83 2.71 1.18
CA GLN A 21 10.82 1.78 0.63
C GLN A 21 12.26 2.29 0.81
N GLU A 22 12.53 3.58 0.60
CA GLU A 22 13.86 4.16 0.80
C GLU A 22 14.26 4.12 2.28
N LEU A 23 13.35 4.49 3.19
CA LEU A 23 13.59 4.41 4.64
C LEU A 23 13.85 2.97 5.08
N PHE A 24 13.11 2.02 4.52
CA PHE A 24 13.29 0.62 4.81
C PHE A 24 14.65 0.10 4.33
N LEU A 25 15.02 0.36 3.07
CA LEU A 25 16.33 -0.02 2.52
C LEU A 25 17.48 0.62 3.28
N TRP A 26 17.37 1.91 3.62
CA TRP A 26 18.33 2.61 4.47
C TRP A 26 18.50 1.89 5.81
N ARG A 27 17.39 1.50 6.45
CA ARG A 27 17.42 0.82 7.74
C ARG A 27 18.07 -0.56 7.65
N LEU A 28 17.73 -1.36 6.64
CA LEU A 28 18.32 -2.68 6.39
C LEU A 28 19.83 -2.60 6.17
N ARG A 29 20.30 -1.62 5.39
CA ARG A 29 21.74 -1.38 5.16
C ARG A 29 22.46 -1.03 6.44
N ARG A 30 21.88 -0.13 7.24
CA ARG A 30 22.46 0.31 8.51
C ARG A 30 22.58 -0.84 9.52
N GLU A 31 21.61 -1.74 9.53
CA GLU A 31 21.59 -2.91 10.42
C GLU A 31 22.34 -4.13 9.86
N LYS A 32 22.82 -4.08 8.61
CA LYS A 32 23.52 -5.18 7.94
C LYS A 32 22.74 -6.50 7.98
N MET A 33 21.43 -6.41 7.79
CA MET A 33 20.52 -7.56 7.86
C MET A 33 20.82 -8.58 6.77
N ARG A 34 20.98 -9.85 7.15
CA ARG A 34 21.15 -10.98 6.22
C ARG A 34 19.84 -11.67 5.88
N VAL A 35 18.88 -11.60 6.79
CA VAL A 35 17.55 -12.20 6.67
C VAL A 35 16.53 -11.18 7.13
N VAL A 36 15.43 -11.06 6.39
CA VAL A 36 14.35 -10.11 6.68
C VAL A 36 13.04 -10.87 6.73
N MET A 37 12.38 -10.82 7.88
CA MET A 37 11.04 -11.41 8.08
C MET A 37 9.98 -10.34 7.82
N LEU A 38 9.12 -10.59 6.85
CA LEU A 38 8.07 -9.66 6.42
C LEU A 38 6.69 -10.28 6.65
N THR A 39 5.79 -9.50 7.21
CA THR A 39 4.39 -9.86 7.39
C THR A 39 3.54 -9.14 6.35
N LEU A 40 2.65 -9.87 5.69
CA LEU A 40 1.62 -9.31 4.83
C LEU A 40 0.32 -9.24 5.60
N ASP A 41 -0.29 -8.06 5.64
CA ASP A 41 -1.57 -7.87 6.30
C ASP A 41 -2.47 -6.93 5.49
N THR A 42 -3.78 -7.01 5.72
CA THR A 42 -4.75 -6.07 5.18
C THR A 42 -5.61 -5.52 6.29
N MET A 43 -5.77 -4.21 6.33
CA MET A 43 -6.74 -3.58 7.21
C MET A 43 -7.90 -3.00 6.41
N VAL A 44 -9.10 -3.09 6.97
CA VAL A 44 -10.29 -2.43 6.44
C VAL A 44 -10.26 -0.98 6.91
N MET A 45 -10.22 -0.04 5.96
CA MET A 45 -10.37 1.37 6.23
C MET A 45 -11.80 1.76 5.89
N ASP A 46 -12.63 1.89 6.92
CA ASP A 46 -14.01 2.36 6.81
C ASP A 46 -14.03 3.80 6.29
N ASN A 47 -14.90 4.06 5.32
CA ASN A 47 -15.08 5.37 4.71
C ASN A 47 -16.57 5.74 4.62
N ASP A 48 -17.43 5.14 5.44
CA ASP A 48 -18.87 5.38 5.40
C ASP A 48 -19.24 6.82 5.81
N GLU A 49 -18.45 7.49 6.65
CA GLU A 49 -18.73 8.87 7.09
C GLU A 49 -18.12 9.97 6.20
N ALA A 50 -17.38 9.62 5.14
CA ALA A 50 -16.70 10.62 4.31
C ALA A 50 -17.65 11.43 3.43
N LEU A 51 -17.46 12.76 3.45
CA LEU A 51 -18.23 13.73 2.66
C LEU A 51 -18.02 13.58 1.14
N GLN A 52 -16.86 13.05 0.72
CA GLN A 52 -16.56 12.69 -0.67
C GLN A 52 -16.03 11.25 -0.73
N ARG A 53 -16.59 10.44 -1.63
CA ARG A 53 -16.33 8.99 -1.72
C ARG A 53 -15.75 8.63 -3.07
N GLU A 54 -14.44 8.68 -3.22
CA GLU A 54 -13.75 8.16 -4.40
C GLU A 54 -13.34 6.70 -4.18
N GLY A 55 -13.72 5.78 -5.07
CA GLY A 55 -13.20 4.39 -5.06
C GLY A 55 -13.66 3.49 -3.89
N CYS A 56 -14.75 3.86 -3.20
CA CYS A 56 -15.30 3.17 -2.04
C CYS A 56 -16.15 1.95 -2.46
N ASP A 57 -15.66 0.72 -2.20
CA ASP A 57 -16.36 -0.54 -2.49
C ASP A 57 -16.71 -1.27 -1.16
N PRO A 58 -17.73 -2.15 -1.12
CA PRO A 58 -17.98 -3.01 0.03
C PRO A 58 -16.76 -3.87 0.35
N THR A 59 -16.38 -3.88 1.63
CA THR A 59 -15.30 -4.72 2.16
C THR A 59 -15.84 -6.06 2.66
N TYR A 60 -14.96 -7.02 3.00
CA TYR A 60 -15.41 -8.27 3.62
C TYR A 60 -16.14 -8.06 4.96
N LYS A 61 -15.85 -6.95 5.65
CA LYS A 61 -16.54 -6.54 6.89
C LYS A 61 -17.89 -5.85 6.63
N LYS A 62 -18.36 -5.83 5.39
CA LYS A 62 -19.64 -5.24 4.96
C LYS A 62 -19.78 -3.72 5.18
N VAL A 63 -18.68 -3.03 5.47
CA VAL A 63 -18.60 -1.55 5.46
C VAL A 63 -18.06 -1.08 4.11
N LYS A 64 -18.44 0.13 3.66
CA LYS A 64 -17.90 0.68 2.42
C LYS A 64 -16.57 1.35 2.72
N GLY A 65 -15.53 0.94 2.01
CA GLY A 65 -14.22 1.49 2.27
C GLY A 65 -13.11 0.96 1.38
N PHE A 66 -11.91 0.97 1.94
CA PHE A 66 -10.70 0.49 1.30
C PHE A 66 -10.13 -0.70 2.05
N GLN A 67 -9.35 -1.51 1.33
CA GLN A 67 -8.63 -2.64 1.91
C GLN A 67 -7.18 -2.66 1.41
N PRO A 68 -6.36 -1.69 1.88
CA PRO A 68 -4.94 -1.66 1.53
C PRO A 68 -4.23 -2.94 1.96
N LEU A 69 -3.17 -3.27 1.21
CA LEU A 69 -2.24 -4.33 1.52
C LEU A 69 -0.98 -3.72 2.09
N HIS A 70 -0.59 -4.16 3.27
CA HIS A 70 0.58 -3.68 4.00
C HIS A 70 1.66 -4.76 4.02
N LEU A 71 2.89 -4.30 3.82
CA LEU A 71 4.10 -5.07 4.08
C LEU A 71 4.71 -4.53 5.37
N ILE A 72 4.87 -5.40 6.36
CA ILE A 72 5.23 -5.03 7.72
C ILE A 72 6.56 -5.69 8.08
N TRP A 73 7.48 -4.92 8.64
CA TRP A 73 8.74 -5.38 9.20
C TRP A 73 8.86 -4.88 10.64
N GLU A 74 9.03 -5.79 11.61
CA GLU A 74 9.10 -5.47 13.04
C GLU A 74 8.01 -4.50 13.53
N GLY A 75 6.76 -4.80 13.16
CA GLY A 75 5.59 -3.99 13.52
C GLY A 75 5.47 -2.65 12.78
N LYS A 76 6.35 -2.36 11.81
CA LYS A 76 6.35 -1.10 11.04
C LYS A 76 5.91 -1.35 9.61
N ILE A 77 5.02 -0.52 9.08
CA ILE A 77 4.62 -0.58 7.66
C ILE A 77 5.78 -0.05 6.81
N VAL A 78 6.32 -0.89 5.93
CA VAL A 78 7.47 -0.57 5.06
C VAL A 78 7.09 -0.47 3.57
N ASP A 79 5.88 -0.92 3.20
CA ASP A 79 5.25 -0.64 1.93
C ASP A 79 3.72 -0.79 2.09
N ALA A 80 2.94 -0.04 1.32
CA ALA A 80 1.49 -0.09 1.32
C ALA A 80 0.91 0.13 -0.08
N ILE A 81 0.15 -0.85 -0.60
CA ILE A 81 -0.65 -0.67 -1.81
C ILE A 81 -2.07 -0.31 -1.40
N PHE A 82 -2.51 0.90 -1.78
CA PHE A 82 -3.90 1.32 -1.62
C PHE A 82 -4.79 0.64 -2.65
N ARG A 83 -5.87 0.02 -2.17
CA ARG A 83 -6.75 -0.85 -2.95
C ARG A 83 -8.21 -0.67 -2.56
N ARG A 84 -9.10 -0.95 -3.51
CA ARG A 84 -10.55 -0.95 -3.29
C ARG A 84 -10.98 -1.99 -2.25
N GLY A 85 -12.05 -1.71 -1.53
CA GLY A 85 -12.55 -2.56 -0.44
C GLY A 85 -12.84 -4.02 -0.80
N LYS A 86 -13.27 -4.30 -2.04
CA LYS A 86 -13.56 -5.67 -2.48
C LYS A 86 -12.33 -6.57 -2.71
N ARG A 87 -11.10 -6.02 -2.60
CA ARG A 87 -9.86 -6.79 -2.81
C ARG A 87 -9.41 -7.45 -1.51
N HIS A 88 -9.42 -8.78 -1.49
CA HIS A 88 -8.82 -9.56 -0.41
C HIS A 88 -7.28 -9.59 -0.48
N SER A 89 -6.61 -10.22 0.50
CA SER A 89 -5.15 -10.26 0.65
C SER A 89 -4.41 -10.74 -0.62
N ASN A 90 -4.78 -11.91 -1.14
CA ASN A 90 -4.16 -12.52 -2.32
C ASN A 90 -4.71 -12.04 -3.68
N TYR A 91 -5.30 -10.86 -3.76
CA TYR A 91 -5.88 -10.37 -5.01
C TYR A 91 -4.79 -10.11 -6.07
N GLY A 92 -4.86 -10.83 -7.19
CA GLY A 92 -4.00 -10.62 -8.35
C GLY A 92 -2.51 -10.82 -8.05
N ARG A 93 -1.70 -9.83 -8.44
CA ARG A 93 -0.23 -9.84 -8.29
C ARG A 93 0.27 -8.74 -7.35
N ASP A 94 -0.59 -8.29 -6.42
CA ASP A 94 -0.27 -7.14 -5.57
C ASP A 94 0.90 -7.45 -4.62
N VAL A 95 0.92 -8.64 -4.02
CA VAL A 95 2.05 -9.11 -3.19
C VAL A 95 3.35 -9.16 -3.99
N GLU A 96 3.30 -9.76 -5.19
CA GLU A 96 4.46 -9.87 -6.07
C GLU A 96 5.02 -8.47 -6.42
N LYS A 97 4.15 -7.47 -6.64
CA LYS A 97 4.57 -6.08 -6.89
C LYS A 97 5.21 -5.40 -5.68
N MET A 98 4.89 -5.83 -4.45
CA MET A 98 5.52 -5.30 -3.23
C MET A 98 6.91 -5.94 -3.03
N ILE A 99 7.03 -7.24 -3.30
CA ILE A 99 8.27 -8.00 -3.11
C ILE A 99 9.27 -7.78 -4.25
N ARG A 100 8.80 -7.65 -5.49
CA ARG A 100 9.61 -7.16 -6.62
C ARG A 100 9.88 -5.68 -6.38
N LEU A 101 10.71 -5.40 -5.38
CA LEU A 101 11.30 -4.10 -5.13
C LEU A 101 11.91 -3.62 -6.43
N ARG A 102 11.89 -2.29 -6.64
CA ARG A 102 12.63 -1.68 -7.75
C ARG A 102 14.06 -2.23 -7.72
N PRO A 103 14.67 -2.55 -8.87
CA PRO A 103 16.11 -2.69 -8.95
C PRO A 103 16.68 -1.31 -8.60
N VAL A 104 16.97 -1.09 -7.32
CA VAL A 104 17.83 -0.01 -6.90
C VAL A 104 19.18 -0.46 -7.39
N LYS A 105 19.73 0.19 -8.42
CA LYS A 105 21.17 0.11 -8.68
C LYS A 105 21.79 0.44 -7.33
N LEU A 106 22.33 -0.56 -6.66
CA LEU A 106 23.17 -0.36 -5.51
C LEU A 106 24.30 0.47 -6.08
N LEU A 107 24.28 1.77 -5.82
CA LEU A 107 25.33 2.67 -6.26
C LEU A 107 26.61 2.12 -5.64
N ASP A 108 27.53 1.72 -6.51
CA ASP A 108 28.86 1.22 -6.19
C ASP A 108 29.64 2.26 -5.37
#